data_AF-A0A963NP85-F1
#
_entry.id   AF-A0A963NP85-F1
#
_cell.length_a   1.000
_cell.length_b   1.000
_cell.length_c   1.000
_cell.angle_alpha   90.00
_cell.angle_beta   90.00
_cell.angle_gamma   90.00
#
_symmetry.space_group_name_H-M   'P 1'
#
loop_
_entity.id
_entity.type
_entity.pdbx_description
1 polymer ?
#
loop_
_entity_poly.entity_id
_entity_poly.type
_entity_poly.pdbx_seq_one_letter_code
_entity_poly.pdbx_strand_id
1 'polypeptide(L)'
;MDRNPSTHRRQAARGLTLVELMLVTALVAVLSALASNAWGGWRDRVRTKAAVDEITALSVVIDQIHTDTEALPESLADIGRGGMKDPWGNDYVYLNLTTIKGKGKARKDHSLVPLNSDYDLYSKGPDGASVAPLTAAASHDDILRANNGRFIGPASSY
;
A
#
# COMPACT_ATOMS: atom_id res chain seq x y z
N MET A 1 71.93 7.37 42.01
CA MET A 1 70.49 7.46 41.71
C MET A 1 70.32 7.79 40.23
N ASP A 2 69.91 6.80 39.43
CA ASP A 2 69.69 6.91 37.99
C ASP A 2 68.42 7.70 37.66
N ARG A 3 68.49 8.56 36.63
CA ARG A 3 67.31 9.23 36.05
C ARG A 3 66.96 8.54 34.73
N ASN A 4 65.90 7.75 34.75
CA ASN A 4 65.29 7.15 33.56
C ASN A 4 64.40 8.20 32.85
N PRO A 5 64.60 8.53 31.56
CA PRO A 5 63.68 9.38 30.84
C PRO A 5 62.54 8.53 30.27
N SER A 6 61.34 8.68 30.84
CA SER A 6 60.09 8.14 30.31
C SER A 6 59.74 8.80 28.97
N THR A 7 59.91 8.07 27.87
CA THR A 7 59.52 8.49 26.53
C THR A 7 58.00 8.40 26.37
N HIS A 8 57.30 9.49 26.69
CA HIS A 8 55.89 9.63 26.33
C HIS A 8 55.76 9.75 24.82
N ARG A 9 55.40 8.65 24.13
CA ARG A 9 54.90 8.69 22.76
C ARG A 9 53.63 9.53 22.74
N ARG A 10 53.73 10.79 22.30
CA ARG A 10 52.57 11.58 21.91
C ARG A 10 51.88 10.86 20.76
N GLN A 11 50.72 10.26 21.04
CA GLN A 11 49.78 9.92 19.98
C GLN A 11 49.36 11.24 19.33
N ALA A 12 49.80 11.47 18.09
CA ALA A 12 49.36 12.61 17.33
C ALA A 12 47.86 12.45 17.08
N ALA A 13 47.04 13.24 17.78
CA ALA A 13 45.64 13.40 17.43
C ALA A 13 45.59 14.00 16.02
N ARG A 14 45.21 13.18 15.02
CA ARG A 14 45.02 13.62 13.65
C ARG A 14 43.68 14.35 13.57
N GLY A 15 43.72 15.66 13.33
CA GLY A 15 42.53 16.46 13.04
C GLY A 15 42.11 16.29 11.58
N LEU A 16 40.80 16.37 11.32
CA LEU A 16 40.26 16.42 9.96
C LEU A 16 40.67 17.72 9.27
N THR A 17 41.06 17.62 8.00
CA THR A 17 41.36 18.81 7.20
C THR A 17 40.07 19.41 6.62
N LEU A 18 40.08 20.71 6.32
CA LEU A 18 38.97 21.36 5.62
C LEU A 18 38.69 20.70 4.26
N VAL A 19 39.75 20.29 3.55
CA VAL A 19 39.64 19.59 2.27
C VAL A 19 38.92 18.25 2.45
N GLU A 20 39.22 17.51 3.51
CA GLU A 20 38.59 16.22 3.80
C GLU A 20 37.11 16.37 4.14
N LEU A 21 36.74 17.40 4.90
CA LEU A 21 35.32 17.73 5.13
C LEU A 21 34.60 18.11 3.82
N MET A 22 35.24 18.89 2.95
CA MET A 22 34.67 19.23 1.63
C MET A 22 34.51 18.00 0.73
N LEU A 23 35.46 17.07 0.78
CA LEU A 23 35.41 15.81 0.02
C LEU A 23 34.30 14.90 0.55
N VAL A 24 34.16 14.76 1.87
CA VAL A 24 33.12 13.95 2.50
C VAL A 24 31.73 14.53 2.22
N THR A 25 31.53 15.85 2.35
CA THR A 25 30.22 16.45 2.06
C THR A 25 29.86 16.37 0.58
N ALA A 26 30.84 16.55 -0.32
CA ALA A 26 30.63 16.34 -1.75
C ALA A 26 30.24 14.89 -2.06
N LEU A 27 30.91 13.91 -1.45
CA LEU A 27 30.59 12.49 -1.62
C LEU A 27 29.18 12.17 -1.09
N VAL A 28 28.83 12.67 0.11
CA VAL A 28 27.50 12.47 0.69
C VAL A 28 26.40 13.10 -0.17
N ALA A 29 26.63 14.27 -0.76
CA ALA A 29 25.67 14.92 -1.66
C ALA A 29 25.41 14.07 -2.91
N VAL A 30 26.47 13.54 -3.53
CA VAL A 30 26.36 12.64 -4.70
C VAL A 30 25.62 11.37 -4.34
N LEU A 31 25.97 10.72 -3.22
CA LEU A 31 25.31 9.49 -2.77
C LEU A 31 23.83 9.71 -2.43
N SER A 32 23.51 10.85 -1.79
CA SER A 32 22.12 11.20 -1.45
C SER A 32 21.27 11.42 -2.70
N ALA A 33 21.83 12.08 -3.72
CA ALA A 33 21.16 12.27 -5.01
C ALA A 33 20.85 10.92 -5.69
N LEU A 34 21.81 9.98 -5.71
CA LEU A 34 21.60 8.64 -6.25
C LEU A 34 20.58 7.82 -5.45
N ALA A 35 20.56 7.95 -4.12
CA ALA A 35 19.65 7.21 -3.25
C ALA A 35 18.17 7.59 -3.43
N SER A 36 17.88 8.86 -3.76
CA SER A 36 16.51 9.39 -3.87
C SER A 36 15.61 8.61 -4.85
N ASN A 37 16.15 8.18 -5.99
CA ASN A 37 15.40 7.53 -7.06
C ASN A 37 15.17 6.02 -6.84
N ALA A 38 15.91 5.40 -5.92
CA ALA A 38 15.86 3.94 -5.72
C ALA A 38 14.65 3.45 -4.89
N TRP A 39 13.83 4.37 -4.34
CA TRP A 39 12.82 4.03 -3.31
C TRP A 39 11.38 3.94 -3.81
N GLY A 40 11.07 4.34 -5.05
CA GLY A 40 9.69 4.38 -5.57
C GLY A 40 9.00 3.02 -5.55
N GLY A 41 9.55 2.04 -6.29
CA GLY A 41 8.92 0.73 -6.46
C GLY A 41 8.81 -0.11 -5.17
N TRP A 42 9.64 0.16 -4.15
CA TRP A 42 9.50 -0.49 -2.85
C TRP A 42 8.30 0.05 -2.07
N ARG A 43 8.08 1.37 -2.09
CA ARG A 43 6.92 1.99 -1.42
C ARG A 43 5.61 1.50 -2.00
N ASP A 44 5.51 1.38 -3.31
CA ASP A 44 4.28 0.92 -3.96
C ASP A 44 3.97 -0.52 -3.58
N ARG A 45 4.96 -1.42 -3.55
CA ARG A 45 4.77 -2.80 -3.08
C ARG A 45 4.28 -2.88 -1.65
N VAL A 46 4.83 -2.05 -0.75
CA VAL A 46 4.41 -1.99 0.65
C VAL A 46 2.97 -1.47 0.76
N ARG A 47 2.62 -0.43 0.02
CA ARG A 47 1.26 0.13 -0.04
C ARG A 47 0.25 -0.87 -0.61
N THR A 48 0.57 -1.53 -1.72
CA THR A 48 -0.25 -2.59 -2.28
C THR A 48 -0.48 -3.71 -1.27
N LYS A 49 0.56 -4.17 -0.57
CA LYS A 49 0.39 -5.18 0.47
C LYS A 49 -0.49 -4.69 1.62
N ALA A 50 -0.31 -3.45 2.08
CA ALA A 50 -1.16 -2.86 3.11
C ALA A 50 -2.63 -2.86 2.68
N ALA A 51 -2.93 -2.41 1.45
CA ALA A 51 -4.29 -2.40 0.93
C ALA A 51 -4.92 -3.81 0.85
N VAL A 52 -4.13 -4.83 0.47
CA VAL A 52 -4.56 -6.24 0.48
C VAL A 52 -4.91 -6.70 1.90
N ASP A 53 -4.04 -6.42 2.87
CA ASP A 53 -4.26 -6.81 4.27
C ASP A 53 -5.50 -6.08 4.85
N GLU A 54 -5.72 -4.82 4.49
CA GLU A 54 -6.87 -4.01 4.89
C GLU A 54 -8.18 -4.51 4.28
N ILE A 55 -8.21 -4.83 2.98
CA ILE A 55 -9.39 -5.45 2.32
C ILE A 55 -9.68 -6.81 2.94
N THR A 56 -8.66 -7.59 3.27
CA THR A 56 -8.81 -8.88 3.94
C THR A 56 -9.48 -8.69 5.31
N ALA A 57 -8.99 -7.76 6.12
CA ALA A 57 -9.57 -7.47 7.43
C ALA A 57 -11.02 -6.96 7.34
N LEU A 58 -11.32 -6.08 6.38
CA LEU A 58 -12.68 -5.60 6.12
C LEU A 58 -13.60 -6.74 5.70
N SER A 59 -13.14 -7.63 4.80
CA SER A 59 -13.92 -8.78 4.34
C SER A 59 -14.31 -9.69 5.50
N VAL A 60 -13.37 -9.98 6.41
CA VAL A 60 -13.64 -10.79 7.61
C VAL A 60 -14.75 -10.18 8.48
N VAL A 61 -14.71 -8.86 8.70
CA VAL A 61 -15.74 -8.18 9.51
C VAL A 61 -17.10 -8.22 8.82
N ILE A 62 -17.16 -7.95 7.51
CA ILE A 62 -18.38 -7.96 6.72
C ILE A 62 -18.99 -9.37 6.68
N ASP A 63 -18.17 -10.39 6.43
CA ASP A 63 -18.59 -11.79 6.35
C ASP A 63 -19.09 -12.30 7.70
N GLN A 64 -18.49 -11.87 8.81
CA GLN A 64 -18.97 -12.15 10.16
C GLN A 64 -20.36 -11.56 10.39
N ILE A 65 -20.57 -10.29 10.04
CA ILE A 65 -21.89 -9.63 10.16
C ILE A 65 -22.94 -10.36 9.33
N HIS A 66 -22.59 -10.75 8.11
CA HIS A 66 -23.48 -11.51 7.25
C HIS A 66 -23.85 -12.87 7.87
N THR A 67 -22.89 -13.55 8.48
CA THR A 67 -23.12 -14.82 9.18
C THR A 67 -24.04 -14.66 10.39
N ASP A 68 -23.88 -13.57 11.14
CA ASP A 68 -24.63 -13.34 12.39
C ASP A 68 -26.05 -12.80 12.17
N THR A 69 -26.26 -12.02 11.10
CA THR A 69 -27.51 -11.27 10.87
C THR A 69 -28.26 -11.68 9.60
N GLU A 70 -27.68 -12.57 8.79
CA GLU A 70 -28.13 -12.93 7.45
C GLU A 70 -28.20 -11.73 6.46
N ALA A 71 -27.70 -10.57 6.86
CA ALA A 71 -27.72 -9.34 6.08
C ALA A 71 -26.31 -8.76 5.92
N LEU A 72 -26.02 -8.24 4.72
CA LEU A 72 -24.81 -7.46 4.46
C LEU A 72 -25.04 -5.99 4.86
N PRO A 73 -24.00 -5.27 5.31
CA PRO A 73 -24.11 -3.83 5.56
C PRO A 73 -24.46 -3.07 4.28
N GLU A 74 -25.07 -1.89 4.41
CA GLU A 74 -25.34 -1.03 3.24
C GLU A 74 -24.11 -0.18 2.89
N SER A 75 -23.25 0.07 3.88
CA SER A 75 -22.02 0.83 3.70
C SER A 75 -20.93 0.43 4.70
N LEU A 76 -19.69 0.84 4.41
CA LEU A 76 -18.60 0.72 5.40
C LEU A 76 -18.85 1.56 6.66
N ALA A 77 -19.73 2.57 6.62
CA ALA A 77 -20.07 3.36 7.80
C ALA A 77 -20.81 2.52 8.85
N ASP A 78 -21.63 1.55 8.42
CA ASP A 78 -22.42 0.69 9.30
C ASP A 78 -21.53 -0.22 10.17
N ILE A 79 -20.29 -0.46 9.73
CA ILE A 79 -19.28 -1.24 10.46
C ILE A 79 -18.20 -0.37 11.11
N GLY A 80 -18.43 0.95 11.17
CA GLY A 80 -17.49 1.92 11.75
C GLY A 80 -16.24 2.19 10.90
N ARG A 81 -16.29 1.92 9.58
CA ARG A 81 -15.16 2.05 8.63
C ARG A 81 -15.42 3.02 7.48
N GLY A 82 -16.49 3.82 7.52
CA GLY A 82 -16.91 4.70 6.42
C GLY A 82 -15.92 5.79 6.01
N GLY A 83 -14.94 6.14 6.86
CA GLY A 83 -13.88 7.11 6.55
C GLY A 83 -12.49 6.49 6.40
N MET A 84 -12.41 5.16 6.31
CA MET A 84 -11.14 4.46 6.16
C MET A 84 -10.53 4.77 4.79
N LYS A 85 -9.31 5.30 4.80
CA LYS A 85 -8.54 5.62 3.59
C LYS A 85 -7.60 4.48 3.23
N ASP A 86 -7.45 4.24 1.93
CA ASP A 86 -6.42 3.37 1.39
C ASP A 86 -5.02 4.01 1.56
N PRO A 87 -3.93 3.27 1.29
CA PRO A 87 -2.56 3.76 1.44
C PRO A 87 -2.15 4.94 0.54
N TRP A 88 -3.01 5.31 -0.43
CA TRP A 88 -2.84 6.45 -1.34
C TRP A 88 -3.77 7.62 -1.00
N GLY A 89 -4.65 7.45 0.00
CA GLY A 89 -5.54 8.49 0.52
C GLY A 89 -6.94 8.49 -0.11
N ASN A 90 -7.28 7.50 -0.94
CA ASN A 90 -8.64 7.37 -1.45
C ASN A 90 -9.54 6.65 -0.45
N ASP A 91 -10.86 6.82 -0.56
CA ASP A 91 -11.79 5.97 0.19
C ASP A 91 -11.83 4.55 -0.39
N TYR A 92 -11.94 3.56 0.50
CA TYR A 92 -12.35 2.22 0.08
C TYR A 92 -13.76 2.26 -0.50
N VAL A 93 -13.95 1.50 -1.58
CA VAL A 93 -15.25 1.38 -2.23
C VAL A 93 -15.85 0.05 -1.84
N TYR A 94 -17.07 0.11 -1.31
CA TYR A 94 -17.91 -1.02 -0.98
C TYR A 94 -19.23 -0.91 -1.73
N LEU A 95 -19.72 -2.03 -2.25
CA LEU A 95 -21.03 -2.11 -2.88
C LEU A 95 -21.69 -3.43 -2.53
N ASN A 96 -22.80 -3.38 -1.79
CA ASN A 96 -23.67 -4.52 -1.59
C ASN A 96 -24.36 -4.89 -2.92
N LEU A 97 -24.05 -6.05 -3.47
CA LEU A 97 -24.59 -6.49 -4.77
C LEU A 97 -25.96 -7.14 -4.64
N THR A 98 -26.36 -7.53 -3.43
CA THR A 98 -27.65 -8.19 -3.17
C THR A 98 -28.82 -7.20 -3.15
N THR A 99 -28.56 -5.92 -2.88
CA THR A 99 -29.60 -4.88 -2.75
C THR A 99 -29.79 -4.05 -4.03
N ILE A 100 -28.84 -4.11 -4.97
CA ILE A 100 -28.92 -3.36 -6.23
C ILE A 100 -29.72 -4.10 -7.30
N LYS A 101 -30.45 -3.32 -8.11
CA LYS A 101 -31.13 -3.86 -9.30
C LYS A 101 -30.15 -3.97 -10.47
N GLY A 102 -29.87 -5.22 -10.87
CA GLY A 102 -29.02 -5.53 -12.02
C GLY A 102 -27.51 -5.44 -11.72
N LYS A 103 -26.71 -5.79 -12.72
CA LYS A 103 -25.25 -5.98 -12.60
C LYS A 103 -24.43 -4.82 -13.18
N GLY A 104 -25.07 -3.67 -13.44
CA GLY A 104 -24.45 -2.54 -14.13
C GLY A 104 -23.28 -1.93 -13.35
N LYS A 105 -23.44 -1.84 -12.02
CA LYS A 105 -22.47 -1.24 -11.10
C LYS A 105 -21.40 -2.21 -10.57
N ALA A 106 -21.64 -3.52 -10.71
CA ALA A 106 -20.71 -4.52 -10.25
C ALA A 106 -19.38 -4.40 -11.01
N ARG A 107 -18.28 -4.62 -10.31
CA ARG A 107 -16.96 -4.82 -10.90
C ARG A 107 -16.98 -6.06 -11.78
N LYS A 108 -16.32 -6.01 -12.94
CA LYS A 108 -16.42 -7.07 -13.96
C LYS A 108 -15.07 -7.52 -14.47
N ASP A 109 -14.93 -8.82 -14.69
CA ASP A 109 -13.73 -9.43 -15.27
C ASP A 109 -13.55 -9.11 -16.77
N HIS A 110 -12.55 -9.75 -17.39
CA HIS A 110 -12.27 -9.65 -18.82
C HIS A 110 -13.42 -10.10 -19.73
N SER A 111 -14.30 -10.98 -19.23
CA SER A 111 -15.49 -11.47 -19.93
C SER A 111 -16.75 -10.63 -19.62
N LEU A 112 -16.59 -9.49 -18.92
CA LEU A 112 -17.66 -8.61 -18.45
C LEU A 112 -18.63 -9.27 -17.45
N VAL A 113 -18.18 -10.33 -16.76
CA VAL A 113 -18.93 -11.03 -15.72
C VAL A 113 -18.59 -10.42 -14.35
N PRO A 114 -19.57 -10.21 -13.44
CA PRO A 114 -19.29 -9.71 -12.10
C PRO A 114 -18.22 -10.53 -11.37
N LEU A 115 -17.30 -9.84 -10.69
CA LEU A 115 -16.23 -10.48 -9.91
C LEU A 115 -16.77 -11.21 -8.69
N ASN A 116 -17.85 -10.68 -8.11
CA ASN A 116 -18.50 -11.17 -6.91
C ASN A 116 -20.01 -11.26 -7.12
N SER A 117 -20.66 -12.07 -6.31
CA SER A 117 -22.13 -12.18 -6.24
C SER A 117 -22.72 -11.57 -4.97
N ASP A 118 -21.91 -11.37 -3.93
CA ASP A 118 -22.29 -10.88 -2.60
C ASP A 118 -22.08 -9.36 -2.46
N TYR A 119 -20.83 -8.91 -2.49
CA TYR A 119 -20.45 -7.51 -2.44
C TYR A 119 -19.10 -7.29 -3.15
N ASP A 120 -18.94 -6.10 -3.70
CA ASP A 120 -17.64 -5.62 -4.13
C ASP A 120 -16.97 -4.85 -2.99
N LEU A 121 -15.65 -5.06 -2.85
CA LEU A 121 -14.80 -4.32 -1.93
C LEU A 121 -13.43 -4.11 -2.57
N TYR A 122 -13.02 -2.86 -2.72
CA TYR A 122 -11.75 -2.53 -3.38
C TYR A 122 -11.19 -1.16 -2.99
N SER A 123 -9.90 -0.99 -3.23
CA SER A 123 -9.17 0.29 -3.22
C SER A 123 -8.95 0.72 -4.68
N LYS A 124 -9.07 2.03 -4.94
CA LYS A 124 -8.87 2.61 -6.27
C LYS A 124 -7.39 2.71 -6.68
N GLY A 125 -6.48 2.34 -5.78
CA GLY A 125 -5.07 2.31 -6.10
C GLY A 125 -4.41 3.69 -6.19
N PRO A 126 -3.14 3.73 -6.64
CA PRO A 126 -2.33 4.94 -6.73
C PRO A 126 -2.94 6.11 -7.49
N ASP A 127 -3.64 5.86 -8.61
CA ASP A 127 -4.15 6.94 -9.46
C ASP A 127 -5.53 7.45 -9.01
N GLY A 128 -6.23 6.66 -8.20
CA GLY A 128 -7.54 6.98 -7.66
C GLY A 128 -8.67 7.00 -8.70
N ALA A 129 -8.40 6.64 -9.94
CA ALA A 129 -9.38 6.39 -10.99
C ALA A 129 -9.83 4.92 -10.91
N SER A 130 -11.09 4.66 -11.28
CA SER A 130 -11.62 3.30 -11.32
C SER A 130 -12.93 3.27 -12.09
N VAL A 131 -13.12 2.23 -12.92
CA VAL A 131 -14.38 1.97 -13.64
C VAL A 131 -14.75 0.49 -13.55
N ALA A 132 -16.02 0.13 -13.77
CA ALA A 132 -16.48 -1.23 -13.46
C ALA A 132 -15.68 -2.39 -14.12
N PRO A 133 -15.35 -2.37 -15.43
CA PRO A 133 -14.60 -3.47 -16.05
C PRO A 133 -13.09 -3.40 -15.78
N LEU A 134 -12.49 -4.54 -15.43
CA LEU A 134 -11.03 -4.68 -15.25
C LEU A 134 -10.23 -4.52 -16.55
N THR A 135 -10.89 -4.59 -17.71
CA THR A 135 -10.26 -4.37 -19.01
C THR A 135 -9.87 -2.91 -19.24
N ALA A 136 -10.50 -1.97 -18.54
CA ALA A 136 -10.19 -0.55 -18.68
C ALA A 136 -8.87 -0.20 -17.98
N ALA A 137 -8.03 0.60 -18.65
CA ALA A 137 -6.73 1.01 -18.12
C ALA A 137 -6.82 1.70 -16.75
N ALA A 138 -7.90 2.47 -16.53
CA ALA A 138 -8.17 3.15 -15.27
C ALA A 138 -8.53 2.22 -14.10
N SER A 139 -8.55 0.90 -14.30
CA SER A 139 -8.87 -0.08 -13.25
C SER A 139 -7.74 -1.10 -13.04
N HIS A 140 -6.59 -0.93 -13.71
CA HIS A 140 -5.48 -1.89 -13.69
C HIS A 140 -4.70 -1.86 -12.37
N ASP A 141 -4.68 -0.73 -11.68
CA ASP A 141 -3.99 -0.50 -10.40
C ASP A 141 -4.90 -0.68 -9.17
N ASP A 142 -6.20 -0.94 -9.39
CA ASP A 142 -7.14 -1.27 -8.33
C ASP A 142 -6.66 -2.50 -7.53
N ILE A 143 -6.88 -2.46 -6.20
CA ILE A 143 -6.67 -3.63 -5.32
C ILE A 143 -8.03 -4.11 -4.86
N LEU A 144 -8.40 -5.35 -5.14
CA LEU A 144 -9.79 -5.78 -5.05
C LEU A 144 -9.97 -7.17 -4.44
N ARG A 145 -11.15 -7.38 -3.87
CA ARG A 145 -11.73 -8.69 -3.56
C ARG A 145 -12.44 -9.24 -4.80
N ALA A 146 -12.20 -10.50 -5.15
CA ALA A 146 -12.89 -11.20 -6.23
C ALA A 146 -13.16 -12.67 -5.89
N ASN A 147 -13.99 -13.32 -6.72
CA ASN A 147 -14.41 -14.71 -6.56
C ASN A 147 -15.02 -14.97 -5.17
N ASN A 148 -15.84 -14.03 -4.68
CA ASN A 148 -16.46 -14.08 -3.36
C ASN A 148 -15.42 -14.30 -2.24
N GLY A 149 -14.32 -13.53 -2.29
CA GLY A 149 -13.27 -13.55 -1.26
C GLY A 149 -12.15 -14.58 -1.48
N ARG A 150 -12.23 -15.43 -2.51
CA ARG A 150 -11.15 -16.39 -2.82
C ARG A 150 -9.90 -15.72 -3.39
N PHE A 151 -10.02 -14.49 -3.88
CA PHE A 151 -8.92 -13.67 -4.34
C PHE A 151 -8.99 -12.29 -3.67
N ILE A 152 -7.86 -11.82 -3.14
CA ILE A 152 -7.67 -10.44 -2.70
C ILE A 152 -6.29 -10.00 -3.18
N GLY A 153 -6.24 -9.02 -4.07
CA GLY A 153 -4.99 -8.65 -4.73
C GLY A 153 -5.14 -7.56 -5.79
N PRO A 154 -4.03 -7.19 -6.45
CA PRO A 154 -4.06 -6.26 -7.57
C PRO A 154 -4.92 -6.78 -8.73
N ALA A 155 -5.69 -5.90 -9.36
CA ALA A 155 -6.49 -6.21 -10.53
C ALA A 155 -5.64 -6.78 -11.68
N SER A 156 -4.41 -6.30 -11.85
CA SER A 156 -3.45 -6.82 -12.83
C SER A 156 -3.01 -8.28 -12.60
N SER A 157 -3.31 -8.85 -11.43
CA SER A 157 -2.94 -10.22 -11.04
C SER A 157 -4.14 -11.15 -10.91
N TYR A 158 -5.33 -10.68 -11.29
CA TYR A 158 -6.58 -11.43 -11.31
C TYR A 158 -6.88 -11.96 -12.71
#